data_AF-A0A644ZE32-F1
#
_entry.id   AF-A0A644ZE32-F1
#
_cell.length_a   1.000
_cell.length_b   1.000
_cell.length_c   1.000
_cell.angle_alpha   90.00
_cell.angle_beta   90.00
_cell.angle_gamma   90.00
#
_symmetry.space_group_name_H-M   'P 1'
#
loop_
_entity.id
_entity.type
_entity.pdbx_description
1 polymer ?
#
loop_
_entity_poly.entity_id
_entity_poly.type
_entity_poly.pdbx_seq_one_letter_code
_entity_poly.pdbx_strand_id
1 'polypeptide(L)'
;MTSSQLKSILKDTATFIRNSEARVISYKANKKKYEEKLSQELMGVQEARDLLSEQQAQGRAELRQIREDLENRLDEWKELTISQAEGKKQSVKQDDLAELTLLGMLEVDSVELSSYADKYKHNPLALRMIEKIANDKGIMYTAPLTKAEKAQAIVSRLKMDIQYHAEPGYQKPDGHIEMVASGDIAKHEELYQDLLDFEAND
;
A
#
# COMPACT_ATOMS: atom_id res chain seq x y z
N MET A 1 5.28 -17.85 -4.42
CA MET A 1 4.84 -17.86 -3.01
C MET A 1 4.49 -16.45 -2.53
N THR A 2 5.38 -15.47 -2.70
CA THR A 2 5.17 -14.05 -2.35
C THR A 2 3.92 -13.42 -2.98
N SER A 3 3.57 -13.79 -4.22
CA SER A 3 2.38 -13.27 -4.91
C SER A 3 1.05 -13.65 -4.28
N SER A 4 0.91 -14.91 -3.86
CA SER A 4 -0.31 -15.36 -3.19
C SER A 4 -0.47 -14.70 -1.81
N GLN A 5 0.64 -14.40 -1.13
CA GLN A 5 0.64 -13.75 0.17
C GLN A 5 0.22 -12.28 0.04
N LEU A 6 0.80 -11.53 -0.91
CA LEU A 6 0.43 -10.13 -1.16
C LEU A 6 -1.05 -10.00 -1.52
N LYS A 7 -1.55 -10.85 -2.44
CA LYS A 7 -2.97 -10.89 -2.81
C LYS A 7 -3.90 -11.09 -1.61
N SER A 8 -3.52 -11.96 -0.68
CA SER A 8 -4.28 -12.16 0.56
C SER A 8 -4.26 -10.92 1.44
N ILE A 9 -3.09 -10.30 1.64
CA ILE A 9 -2.94 -9.08 2.45
C ILE A 9 -3.77 -7.93 1.86
N LEU A 10 -3.77 -7.78 0.54
CA LEU A 10 -4.56 -6.78 -0.18
C LEU A 10 -6.07 -6.98 0.04
N LYS A 11 -6.55 -8.22 -0.10
CA LYS A 11 -7.96 -8.57 0.14
C LYS A 11 -8.38 -8.26 1.59
N ASP A 12 -7.52 -8.57 2.54
CA ASP A 12 -7.79 -8.33 3.96
C ASP A 12 -7.74 -6.84 4.28
N THR A 13 -6.84 -6.08 3.65
CA THR A 13 -6.78 -4.61 3.74
C THR A 13 -8.07 -3.98 3.20
N ALA A 14 -8.55 -4.41 2.03
CA ALA A 14 -9.82 -3.93 1.49
C ALA A 14 -11.01 -4.26 2.41
N THR A 15 -10.99 -5.43 3.06
CA THR A 15 -12.01 -5.84 4.04
C THR A 15 -11.94 -4.98 5.30
N PHE A 16 -10.73 -4.70 5.79
CA PHE A 16 -10.47 -3.80 6.92
C PHE A 16 -11.05 -2.40 6.67
N ILE A 17 -10.80 -1.82 5.50
CA ILE A 17 -11.32 -0.50 5.12
C ILE A 17 -12.86 -0.49 5.14
N ARG A 18 -13.50 -1.47 4.48
CA ARG A 18 -14.98 -1.60 4.48
C ARG A 18 -15.54 -1.75 5.90
N ASN A 19 -14.87 -2.51 6.75
CA ASN A 19 -15.28 -2.70 8.14
C ASN A 19 -15.15 -1.40 8.95
N SER A 20 -14.09 -0.62 8.73
CA SER A 20 -13.93 0.70 9.35
C SER A 20 -15.08 1.64 8.96
N GLU A 21 -15.42 1.70 7.68
CA GLU A 21 -16.54 2.50 7.17
C GLU A 21 -17.89 2.05 7.73
N ALA A 22 -18.15 0.74 7.73
CA ALA A 22 -19.39 0.17 8.26
C ALA A 22 -19.60 0.52 9.74
N ARG A 23 -18.53 0.60 10.54
CA ARG A 23 -18.60 1.05 11.94
C ARG A 23 -19.01 2.50 12.08
N VAL A 24 -18.50 3.38 11.22
CA VAL A 24 -18.91 4.80 11.22
C VAL A 24 -20.38 4.94 10.84
N ILE A 25 -20.83 4.18 9.84
CA ILE A 25 -22.25 4.15 9.42
C ILE A 25 -23.13 3.67 10.58
N SER A 26 -22.75 2.56 11.23
CA SER A 26 -23.46 2.01 12.38
C SER A 26 -23.51 2.99 13.56
N TYR A 27 -22.39 3.66 13.86
CA TYR A 27 -22.33 4.67 14.91
C TYR A 27 -23.29 5.84 14.64
N LYS A 28 -23.31 6.36 13.40
CA LYS A 28 -24.23 7.45 13.01
C LYS A 28 -25.70 7.03 13.14
N ALA A 29 -26.03 5.81 12.73
CA ALA A 29 -27.38 5.27 12.85
C ALA A 29 -27.81 5.12 14.32
N ASN A 30 -26.93 4.58 15.17
CA ASN A 30 -27.19 4.44 16.60
C ASN A 30 -27.32 5.79 17.30
N LYS A 31 -26.47 6.76 16.96
CA LYS A 31 -26.57 8.12 17.49
C LYS A 31 -27.94 8.73 17.20
N LYS A 32 -28.40 8.69 15.94
CA LYS A 32 -29.73 9.18 15.56
C LYS A 32 -30.85 8.46 16.32
N LYS A 33 -30.76 7.14 16.42
CA LYS A 33 -31.72 6.30 17.17
C LYS A 33 -31.78 6.70 18.65
N TYR A 34 -30.64 6.98 19.28
CA TYR A 34 -30.60 7.40 20.68
C TYR A 34 -31.11 8.83 20.87
N GLU A 35 -30.81 9.75 19.95
CA GLU A 35 -31.39 11.10 19.94
C GLU A 35 -32.92 11.08 19.86
N GLU A 36 -33.49 10.23 19.01
CA GLU A 36 -34.94 10.02 18.93
C GLU A 36 -35.50 9.49 20.26
N LYS A 37 -34.87 8.48 20.88
CA LYS A 37 -35.28 7.97 22.19
C LYS A 37 -35.17 9.00 23.31
N LEU A 38 -34.15 9.86 23.28
CA LEU A 38 -33.98 10.96 24.25
C LEU A 38 -35.13 11.97 24.14
N SER A 39 -35.51 12.34 22.91
CA SER A 39 -36.62 13.27 22.68
C SER A 39 -37.99 12.72 23.10
N GLN A 40 -38.12 11.39 23.17
CA GLN A 40 -39.33 10.69 23.60
C GLN A 40 -39.30 10.29 25.08
N GLU A 41 -38.27 10.71 25.84
CA GLU A 41 -38.04 10.35 27.24
C GLU A 41 -37.93 8.82 27.48
N LEU A 42 -37.60 8.05 26.43
CA LEU A 42 -37.50 6.57 26.46
C LEU A 42 -36.08 6.07 26.81
N MET A 43 -35.13 6.97 27.06
CA MET A 43 -33.73 6.67 27.34
C MET A 43 -33.12 7.79 28.19
N GLY A 44 -32.21 7.44 29.10
CA GLY A 44 -31.44 8.43 29.86
C GLY A 44 -30.29 9.03 29.05
N VAL A 45 -29.96 10.31 29.28
CA VAL A 45 -28.81 10.97 28.64
C VAL A 45 -27.50 10.22 28.90
N GLN A 46 -27.30 9.74 30.13
CA GLN A 46 -26.08 9.01 30.48
C GLN A 46 -26.03 7.64 29.80
N GLU A 47 -27.16 6.92 29.76
CA GLU A 47 -27.28 5.63 29.07
C GLU A 47 -26.93 5.75 27.57
N ALA A 48 -27.45 6.78 26.88
CA ALA A 48 -27.12 7.06 25.49
C ALA A 48 -25.62 7.33 25.26
N ARG A 49 -24.99 8.06 26.18
CA ARG A 49 -23.54 8.35 26.12
C ARG A 49 -22.70 7.10 26.33
N ASP A 50 -23.06 6.28 27.31
CA ASP A 50 -22.32 5.06 27.65
C ASP A 50 -22.36 4.07 26.48
N LEU A 51 -23.53 3.87 25.86
CA LEU A 51 -23.68 3.00 24.69
C LEU A 51 -22.86 3.47 23.48
N LEU A 52 -22.84 4.78 23.20
CA LEU A 52 -22.03 5.33 22.11
C LEU A 52 -20.53 5.24 22.40
N SER A 53 -20.13 5.47 23.65
CA SER A 53 -18.73 5.35 24.09
C SER A 53 -18.25 3.91 24.01
N GLU A 54 -19.08 2.95 24.45
CA GLU A 54 -18.78 1.51 24.37
C GLU A 54 -18.62 1.08 22.90
N GLN A 55 -19.54 1.48 22.02
CA GLN A 55 -19.45 1.17 20.60
C GLN A 55 -18.15 1.72 19.97
N GLN A 56 -17.74 2.93 20.34
CA GLN A 56 -16.47 3.51 19.88
C GLN A 56 -15.27 2.73 20.40
N ALA A 57 -15.25 2.39 21.69
CA ALA A 57 -14.16 1.66 22.32
C ALA A 57 -13.98 0.27 21.71
N GLN A 58 -15.07 -0.48 21.54
CA GLN A 58 -15.08 -1.79 20.88
C GLN A 58 -14.59 -1.67 19.43
N GLY A 59 -15.10 -0.69 18.68
CA GLY A 59 -14.68 -0.45 17.30
C GLY A 59 -13.19 -0.16 17.15
N ARG A 60 -12.64 0.70 18.02
CA ARG A 60 -11.20 1.02 18.04
C ARG A 60 -10.34 -0.18 18.43
N ALA A 61 -10.76 -0.95 19.43
CA ALA A 61 -10.01 -2.12 19.89
C ALA A 61 -9.90 -3.19 18.79
N GLU A 62 -11.00 -3.49 18.10
CA GLU A 62 -11.02 -4.48 17.02
C GLU A 62 -10.20 -4.01 15.80
N LEU A 63 -10.32 -2.75 15.39
CA LEU A 63 -9.54 -2.22 14.28
C LEU A 63 -8.05 -2.17 14.59
N ARG A 64 -7.67 -1.87 15.85
CA ARG A 64 -6.27 -1.91 16.27
C ARG A 64 -5.65 -3.29 16.10
N GLN A 65 -6.35 -4.35 16.52
CA GLN A 65 -5.85 -5.72 16.37
C GLN A 65 -5.66 -6.10 14.90
N ILE A 66 -6.64 -5.79 14.05
CA ILE A 66 -6.56 -6.09 12.62
C ILE A 66 -5.45 -5.27 11.94
N ARG A 67 -5.29 -4.00 12.32
CA ARG A 67 -4.18 -3.16 11.85
C ARG A 67 -2.83 -3.78 12.18
N GLU A 68 -2.62 -4.17 13.45
CA GLU A 68 -1.35 -4.75 13.90
C GLU A 68 -1.04 -6.06 13.14
N ASP A 69 -2.04 -6.92 12.89
CA ASP A 69 -1.89 -8.12 12.04
C ASP A 69 -1.47 -7.79 10.61
N LEU A 70 -2.18 -6.85 9.96
CA LEU A 70 -1.90 -6.45 8.59
C LEU A 70 -0.51 -5.82 8.43
N GLU A 71 -0.12 -4.94 9.37
CA GLU A 71 1.19 -4.30 9.36
C GLU A 71 2.32 -5.33 9.50
N ASN A 72 2.17 -6.32 10.37
CA ASN A 72 3.17 -7.39 10.55
C ASN A 72 3.29 -8.25 9.28
N ARG A 73 2.17 -8.68 8.70
CA ARG A 73 2.16 -9.47 7.46
C ARG A 73 2.78 -8.73 6.29
N LEU A 74 2.61 -7.40 6.21
CA LEU A 74 3.26 -6.56 5.21
C LEU A 74 4.78 -6.52 5.39
N ASP A 75 5.27 -6.40 6.63
CA ASP A 75 6.70 -6.41 6.90
C ASP A 75 7.34 -7.77 6.59
N GLU A 76 6.69 -8.88 7.00
CA GLU A 76 7.12 -10.24 6.67
C GLU A 76 7.21 -10.46 5.16
N TRP A 77 6.18 -10.03 4.42
CA TRP A 77 6.16 -10.13 2.96
C TRP A 77 7.30 -9.33 2.31
N LYS A 78 7.56 -8.11 2.80
CA LYS A 78 8.63 -7.24 2.31
C LYS A 78 10.00 -7.85 2.57
N GLU A 79 10.26 -8.31 3.78
CA GLU A 79 11.53 -8.94 4.15
C GLU A 79 11.79 -10.19 3.31
N LEU A 80 10.77 -11.03 3.10
CA LEU A 80 10.86 -12.21 2.24
C LEU A 80 11.16 -11.81 0.79
N THR A 81 10.48 -10.78 0.28
CA THR A 81 10.62 -10.31 -1.10
C THR A 81 12.01 -9.72 -1.37
N ILE A 82 12.53 -8.92 -0.43
CA ILE A 82 13.89 -8.36 -0.49
C ILE A 82 14.91 -9.49 -0.40
N SER A 83 14.78 -10.39 0.58
CA SER A 83 15.71 -11.52 0.75
C SER A 83 15.78 -12.43 -0.47
N GLN A 84 14.65 -12.65 -1.16
CA GLN A 84 14.61 -13.40 -2.42
C GLN A 84 15.25 -12.66 -3.59
N ALA A 85 15.15 -11.33 -3.61
CA ALA A 85 15.81 -10.50 -4.62
C ALA A 85 17.34 -10.50 -4.42
N GLU A 86 17.81 -10.48 -3.17
CA GLU A 86 19.24 -10.47 -2.81
C GLU A 86 19.88 -11.87 -2.83
N GLY A 87 19.15 -12.90 -2.40
CA GLY A 87 19.63 -14.29 -2.32
C GLY A 87 19.82 -14.95 -3.68
N LYS A 88 19.20 -14.42 -4.74
CA LYS A 88 19.61 -14.72 -6.11
C LYS A 88 20.95 -14.01 -6.34
N LYS A 89 22.08 -14.69 -6.06
CA LYS A 89 23.41 -14.27 -6.55
C LYS A 89 23.33 -14.08 -8.07
N GLN A 90 23.16 -12.84 -8.50
CA GLN A 90 23.07 -12.52 -9.92
C GLN A 90 24.46 -12.17 -10.44
N SER A 91 25.06 -13.10 -11.17
CA SER A 91 26.18 -12.79 -12.05
C SER A 91 25.62 -12.18 -13.34
N VAL A 92 26.11 -10.99 -13.71
CA VAL A 92 25.96 -10.52 -15.09
C VAL A 92 26.68 -11.55 -15.97
N LYS A 93 25.98 -12.13 -16.96
CA LYS A 93 26.67 -13.02 -17.91
C LYS A 93 27.70 -12.18 -18.66
N GLN A 94 28.81 -12.78 -19.05
CA GLN A 94 29.90 -12.05 -19.72
C GLN A 94 29.40 -11.32 -20.97
N ASP A 95 28.42 -11.90 -21.67
CA ASP A 95 27.75 -11.33 -22.84
C ASP A 95 26.93 -10.08 -22.50
N ASP A 96 26.18 -10.07 -21.38
CA ASP A 96 25.41 -8.90 -20.93
C ASP A 96 26.36 -7.74 -20.57
N LEU A 97 27.50 -8.06 -19.97
CA LEU A 97 28.53 -7.06 -19.63
C LEU A 97 29.14 -6.47 -20.90
N ALA A 98 29.41 -7.31 -21.91
CA ALA A 98 29.95 -6.88 -23.19
C ALA A 98 28.94 -6.00 -23.95
N GLU A 99 27.67 -6.38 -23.97
CA GLU A 99 26.58 -5.62 -24.59
C GLU A 99 26.44 -4.23 -23.96
N LEU A 100 26.37 -4.14 -22.63
CA LEU A 100 26.25 -2.85 -21.92
C LEU A 100 27.52 -2.00 -22.06
N THR A 101 28.69 -2.62 -22.13
CA THR A 101 29.95 -1.89 -22.39
C THR A 101 29.94 -1.30 -23.80
N LEU A 102 29.47 -2.04 -24.80
CA LEU A 102 29.31 -1.55 -26.17
C LEU A 102 28.29 -0.41 -26.23
N LEU A 103 27.17 -0.54 -25.51
CA LEU A 103 26.14 0.51 -25.42
C LEU A 103 26.72 1.84 -24.92
N GLY A 104 27.62 1.80 -23.93
CA GLY A 104 28.31 2.99 -23.45
C GLY A 104 29.21 3.68 -24.50
N MET A 105 29.69 2.93 -25.49
CA MET A 105 30.55 3.43 -26.56
C MET A 105 29.77 4.00 -27.76
N LEU A 106 28.50 3.64 -27.92
CA LEU A 106 27.65 4.09 -29.03
C LEU A 106 26.96 5.41 -28.72
N GLU A 107 26.55 6.16 -29.75
CA GLU A 107 25.54 7.20 -29.56
C GLU A 107 24.20 6.51 -29.26
N VAL A 108 23.62 6.86 -28.11
CA VAL A 108 22.36 6.31 -27.63
C VAL A 108 21.51 7.44 -27.09
N ASP A 109 20.19 7.34 -27.23
CA ASP A 109 19.25 8.29 -26.68
C ASP A 109 18.48 7.73 -25.46
N SER A 110 17.59 8.54 -24.89
CA SER A 110 16.78 8.15 -23.72
C SER A 110 15.81 7.00 -24.04
N VAL A 111 15.34 6.87 -25.28
CA VAL A 111 14.39 5.83 -25.70
C VAL A 111 15.09 4.48 -25.78
N GLU A 112 16.28 4.45 -26.36
CA GLU A 112 17.11 3.26 -26.42
C GLU A 112 17.52 2.82 -25.01
N LEU A 113 18.02 3.74 -24.16
CA LEU A 113 18.37 3.40 -22.77
C LEU A 113 17.18 2.84 -21.98
N SER A 114 15.97 3.36 -22.22
CA SER A 114 14.75 2.82 -21.60
C SER A 114 14.43 1.41 -22.08
N SER A 115 14.60 1.13 -23.38
CA SER A 115 14.40 -0.21 -23.94
C SER A 115 15.40 -1.24 -23.36
N TYR A 116 16.64 -0.81 -23.16
CA TYR A 116 17.66 -1.62 -22.46
C TYR A 116 17.31 -1.83 -20.98
N ALA A 117 16.80 -0.79 -20.32
CA ALA A 117 16.35 -0.89 -18.93
C ALA A 117 15.21 -1.90 -18.78
N ASP A 118 14.27 -1.94 -19.73
CA ASP A 118 13.19 -2.93 -19.76
C ASP A 118 13.72 -4.34 -20.00
N LYS A 119 14.66 -4.52 -20.95
CA LYS A 119 15.34 -5.81 -21.19
C LYS A 119 16.02 -6.33 -19.93
N TYR A 120 16.63 -5.43 -19.15
CA TYR A 120 17.40 -5.77 -17.95
C TYR A 120 16.68 -5.47 -16.63
N LYS A 121 15.34 -5.31 -16.64
CA LYS A 121 14.55 -4.87 -15.47
C LYS A 121 14.65 -5.74 -14.22
N HIS A 122 15.15 -6.97 -14.37
CA HIS A 122 15.38 -7.93 -13.28
C HIS A 122 16.86 -8.12 -12.90
N ASN A 123 17.76 -7.31 -13.45
CA ASN A 123 19.20 -7.35 -13.20
C ASN A 123 19.69 -5.99 -12.66
N PRO A 124 19.77 -5.80 -11.33
CA PRO A 124 20.16 -4.54 -10.71
C PRO A 124 21.56 -4.06 -11.10
N LEU A 125 22.49 -4.99 -11.39
CA LEU A 125 23.83 -4.63 -11.84
C LEU A 125 23.80 -4.04 -13.24
N ALA A 126 23.00 -4.62 -14.14
CA ALA A 126 22.78 -4.08 -15.47
C ALA A 126 22.09 -2.70 -15.42
N LEU A 127 21.04 -2.55 -14.58
CA LEU A 127 20.38 -1.26 -14.38
C LEU A 127 21.34 -0.18 -13.88
N ARG A 128 22.25 -0.50 -12.95
CA ARG A 128 23.31 0.42 -12.51
C ARG A 128 24.28 0.80 -13.62
N MET A 129 24.60 -0.12 -14.53
CA MET A 129 25.44 0.21 -15.69
C MET A 129 24.71 1.12 -16.67
N ILE A 130 23.42 0.89 -16.92
CA ILE A 130 22.58 1.75 -17.77
C ILE A 130 22.47 3.16 -17.18
N GLU A 131 22.23 3.26 -15.87
CA GLU A 131 22.20 4.55 -15.16
C GLU A 131 23.53 5.29 -15.27
N LYS A 132 24.66 4.56 -15.16
CA LYS A 132 25.99 5.13 -15.38
C LYS A 132 26.16 5.65 -16.81
N ILE A 133 25.75 4.88 -17.83
CA ILE A 133 25.82 5.30 -19.25
C ILE A 133 25.00 6.58 -19.48
N ALA A 134 23.81 6.64 -18.89
CA ALA A 134 22.95 7.83 -19.00
C ALA A 134 23.63 9.07 -18.40
N ASN A 135 24.20 8.94 -17.19
CA ASN A 135 24.94 10.01 -16.52
C ASN A 135 26.17 10.47 -17.32
N ASP A 136 26.98 9.52 -17.80
CA ASP A 136 28.20 9.81 -18.57
C ASP A 136 27.88 10.57 -19.88
N LYS A 137 26.69 10.36 -20.45
CA LYS A 137 26.21 11.00 -21.69
C LYS A 137 25.32 12.21 -21.46
N GLY A 138 25.03 12.57 -20.20
CA GLY A 138 24.12 13.68 -19.86
C GLY A 138 22.66 13.44 -20.29
N ILE A 139 22.25 12.18 -20.40
CA ILE A 139 20.90 11.79 -20.80
C ILE A 139 20.02 11.75 -19.56
N MET A 140 18.90 12.46 -19.59
CA MET A 140 17.92 12.41 -18.51
C MET A 140 17.24 11.04 -18.53
N TYR A 141 17.54 10.22 -17.52
CA TYR A 141 17.07 8.84 -17.40
C TYR A 141 16.60 8.61 -15.96
N THR A 142 15.46 7.94 -15.82
CA THR A 142 14.97 7.48 -14.51
C THR A 142 15.02 5.96 -14.52
N ALA A 143 15.85 5.38 -13.66
CA ALA A 143 15.96 3.93 -13.56
C ALA A 143 14.62 3.31 -13.10
N PRO A 144 14.22 2.16 -13.67
CA PRO A 144 13.13 1.37 -13.12
C PRO A 144 13.43 1.02 -11.66
N LEU A 145 12.42 1.14 -10.78
CA LEU A 145 12.55 0.73 -9.39
C LEU A 145 12.94 -0.76 -9.30
N THR A 146 13.92 -1.05 -8.47
CA THR A 146 14.32 -2.42 -8.14
C THR A 146 13.18 -3.16 -7.42
N LYS A 147 13.25 -4.49 -7.39
CA LYS A 147 12.27 -5.32 -6.67
C LYS A 147 12.16 -4.94 -5.18
N ALA A 148 13.27 -4.58 -4.55
CA ALA A 148 13.30 -4.14 -3.17
C ALA A 148 12.62 -2.77 -2.98
N GLU A 149 12.92 -1.80 -3.85
CA GLU A 149 12.30 -0.47 -3.81
C GLU A 149 10.79 -0.54 -4.08
N LYS A 150 10.36 -1.39 -5.02
CA LYS A 150 8.94 -1.65 -5.27
C LYS A 150 8.25 -2.24 -4.06
N ALA A 151 8.84 -3.28 -3.43
CA ALA A 151 8.29 -3.87 -2.22
C ALA A 151 8.15 -2.84 -1.08
N GLN A 152 9.16 -1.98 -0.89
CA GLN A 152 9.12 -0.90 0.09
C GLN A 152 8.02 0.13 -0.22
N ALA A 153 7.88 0.55 -1.49
CA ALA A 153 6.84 1.49 -1.91
C ALA A 153 5.43 0.94 -1.64
N ILE A 154 5.21 -0.34 -1.95
CA ILE A 154 3.94 -1.04 -1.73
C ILE A 154 3.59 -1.07 -0.23
N VAL A 155 4.51 -1.53 0.62
CA VAL A 155 4.26 -1.57 2.07
C VAL A 155 4.00 -0.17 2.62
N SER A 156 4.78 0.82 2.19
CA SER A 156 4.61 2.20 2.66
C SER A 156 3.23 2.75 2.32
N ARG A 157 2.74 2.49 1.10
CA ARG A 157 1.41 2.90 0.68
C ARG A 157 0.31 2.19 1.47
N LEU A 158 0.39 0.86 1.60
CA LEU A 158 -0.64 0.08 2.30
C LEU A 158 -0.69 0.41 3.79
N LYS A 159 0.45 0.63 4.45
CA LYS A 159 0.48 1.08 5.84
C LYS A 159 -0.17 2.45 6.02
N MET A 160 0.01 3.37 5.08
CA MET A 160 -0.65 4.67 5.11
C MET A 160 -2.17 4.53 5.00
N ASP A 161 -2.65 3.68 4.08
CA ASP A 161 -4.09 3.42 3.92
C ASP A 161 -4.67 2.75 5.18
N ILE A 162 -3.97 1.75 5.73
CA ILE A 162 -4.37 1.09 6.99
C ILE A 162 -4.43 2.09 8.13
N GLN A 163 -3.41 2.93 8.30
CA GLN A 163 -3.34 3.93 9.36
C GLN A 163 -4.50 4.94 9.24
N TYR A 164 -4.80 5.40 8.03
CA TYR A 164 -5.90 6.33 7.78
C TYR A 164 -7.26 5.74 8.20
N HIS A 165 -7.47 4.44 7.97
CA HIS A 165 -8.73 3.77 8.30
C HIS A 165 -8.75 3.10 9.69
N ALA A 166 -7.64 3.09 10.43
CA ALA A 166 -7.55 2.51 11.78
C ALA A 166 -8.19 3.37 12.87
N GLU A 167 -8.35 4.66 12.61
CA GLU A 167 -9.09 5.58 13.46
C GLU A 167 -10.31 6.09 12.70
N PRO A 168 -11.44 5.34 12.73
CA PRO A 168 -12.64 5.80 12.08
C PRO A 168 -13.07 7.14 12.67
N GLY A 169 -13.44 8.08 11.80
CA GLY A 169 -13.92 9.42 12.15
C GLY A 169 -15.22 9.38 12.95
N TYR A 170 -15.14 8.96 14.20
CA TYR A 170 -16.19 9.10 15.19
C TYR A 170 -16.31 10.59 15.52
N GLN A 171 -17.52 11.12 15.51
CA GLN A 171 -17.77 12.53 15.79
C GLN A 171 -17.15 12.91 17.14
N LYS A 172 -16.30 13.95 17.15
CA LYS A 172 -15.64 14.44 18.36
C LYS A 172 -16.70 15.00 19.33
N PRO A 173 -16.41 15.07 20.65
CA PRO A 173 -17.33 15.61 21.65
C PRO A 173 -17.81 17.05 21.39
N ASP A 174 -17.08 17.80 20.56
CA ASP A 174 -17.39 19.17 20.11
C ASP A 174 -18.38 19.24 18.94
N GLY A 175 -18.86 18.10 18.44
CA GLY A 175 -19.80 18.02 17.32
C GLY A 175 -19.17 17.99 15.94
N HIS A 176 -17.84 18.13 15.82
CA HIS A 176 -17.15 18.00 14.54
C HIS A 176 -17.12 16.54 14.10
N ILE A 177 -17.63 16.28 12.90
CA ILE A 177 -17.47 15.00 12.20
C ILE A 177 -16.08 15.07 11.56
N GLU A 178 -15.13 14.25 12.01
CA GLU A 178 -14.06 13.86 11.10
C GLU A 178 -14.73 13.07 9.98
N MET A 179 -14.90 13.74 8.84
CA MET A 179 -15.35 13.05 7.64
C MET A 179 -14.37 11.90 7.43
N VAL A 180 -14.89 10.67 7.45
CA VAL A 180 -14.32 9.66 6.55
C VAL A 180 -14.50 10.32 5.21
N ALA A 181 -13.41 10.78 4.58
CA ALA A 181 -13.47 11.01 3.15
C ALA A 181 -14.08 9.72 2.61
N SER A 182 -15.15 9.82 1.82
CA SER A 182 -15.55 8.71 0.97
C SER A 182 -14.34 8.43 0.08
N GLY A 183 -13.38 7.67 0.60
CA GLY A 183 -12.25 7.18 -0.15
C GLY A 183 -12.89 6.22 -1.10
N ASP A 184 -13.07 6.65 -2.35
CA ASP A 184 -13.54 5.79 -3.43
C ASP A 184 -12.89 4.41 -3.28
N ILE A 185 -13.65 3.41 -2.85
CA ILE A 185 -13.24 2.00 -2.91
C ILE A 185 -12.76 1.69 -4.35
N ALA A 186 -13.30 2.42 -5.34
CA ALA A 186 -12.92 2.41 -6.74
C ALA A 186 -11.50 2.94 -7.05
N LYS A 187 -10.95 3.91 -6.31
CA LYS A 187 -9.55 4.39 -6.53
C LYS A 187 -8.50 3.40 -6.08
N HIS A 188 -8.91 2.45 -5.25
CA HIS A 188 -8.03 1.40 -4.76
C HIS A 188 -7.87 0.28 -5.81
N GLU A 189 -8.93 -0.08 -6.55
CA GLU A 189 -8.88 -1.11 -7.62
C GLU A 189 -7.89 -0.79 -8.76
N GLU A 190 -7.75 0.48 -9.18
CA GLU A 190 -6.76 0.86 -10.21
C GLU A 190 -5.31 0.79 -9.69
N LEU A 191 -5.04 1.24 -8.46
CA LEU A 191 -3.74 1.09 -7.81
C LEU A 191 -3.34 -0.39 -7.65
N TYR A 192 -4.32 -1.29 -7.50
CA TYR A 192 -4.10 -2.73 -7.33
C TYR A 192 -3.79 -3.47 -8.62
N GLN A 193 -4.11 -2.90 -9.78
CA GLN A 193 -3.90 -3.57 -11.06
C GLN A 193 -2.46 -3.44 -11.57
N ASP A 194 -1.84 -2.26 -11.43
CA ASP A 194 -0.39 -2.08 -11.60
C ASP A 194 0.43 -2.99 -10.66
N LEU A 195 -0.15 -3.33 -9.51
CA LEU A 195 0.41 -4.17 -8.46
C LEU A 195 0.37 -5.68 -8.80
N LEU A 196 -0.66 -6.12 -9.51
CA LEU A 196 -0.80 -7.50 -10.00
C LEU A 196 0.06 -7.78 -11.25
N ASP A 197 0.24 -6.77 -12.10
CA ASP A 197 1.08 -6.85 -13.30
C ASP A 197 2.58 -6.99 -13.00
N PHE A 198 3.00 -6.57 -11.80
CA PHE A 198 4.36 -6.78 -11.32
C PHE A 198 4.67 -8.26 -11.01
N GLU A 199 3.67 -9.03 -10.60
CA GLU A 199 3.84 -10.45 -10.21
C GLU A 199 3.57 -11.44 -11.35
N ALA A 200 2.86 -11.01 -12.40
CA ALA A 200 2.57 -11.82 -13.58
C ALA A 200 3.78 -12.01 -14.52
N ASN A 201 4.86 -11.26 -14.30
CA ASN A 201 6.04 -11.21 -15.17
C ASN A 201 7.32 -11.83 -14.55
N ASP A 202 7.19 -12.59 -13.45
CA ASP A 202 8.28 -13.27 -12.73
C ASP A 202 8.17 -14.81 -12.83
#